data_AF-A0A968E8L6-F1
#
_entry.id   AF-A0A968E8L6-F1
#
_cell.length_a   1.000
_cell.length_b   1.000
_cell.length_c   1.000
_cell.angle_alpha   90.00
_cell.angle_beta   90.00
_cell.angle_gamma   90.00
#
_symmetry.space_group_name_H-M   'P 1'
#
loop_
_entity.id
_entity.type
_entity.pdbx_description
1 polymer ?
#
loop_
_entity_poly.entity_id
_entity_poly.type
_entity_poly.pdbx_seq_one_letter_code
_entity_poly.pdbx_strand_id
1 'polypeptide(L)'
;QEAQTQSQERANVEARVQAEIQARTKAEEQAKTEADERARAEEKAKSEATARFEAEQQAQAQAKARAEAQARLTRAEAENVEIAARLRAESAARLTAEQKAIKEAHARFEVERKLKSEILKQSKRQILPDTPRPSDTKSSVIEMAKLSRKPVKCECCEIEYPGEDQLVRIDSGQMFCQNCLAKLKSATLS
;
A
#
# COMPACT_ATOMS: atom_id res chain seq x y z
N GLN A 1 -12.05 -119.71 1.92
CA GLN A 1 -12.54 -118.67 2.83
C GLN A 1 -11.48 -117.59 3.06
N GLU A 2 -10.22 -117.94 3.38
CA GLU A 2 -9.13 -116.97 3.64
C GLU A 2 -8.86 -115.93 2.53
N ALA A 3 -8.91 -116.33 1.26
CA ALA A 3 -8.72 -115.41 0.13
C ALA A 3 -9.83 -114.34 0.01
N GLN A 4 -11.07 -114.67 0.40
CA GLN A 4 -12.17 -113.70 0.41
C GLN A 4 -12.01 -112.72 1.57
N THR A 5 -11.63 -113.19 2.76
CA THR A 5 -11.39 -112.31 3.93
C THR A 5 -10.24 -111.34 3.68
N GLN A 6 -9.13 -111.78 3.11
CA GLN A 6 -8.02 -110.88 2.74
C GLN A 6 -8.41 -109.85 1.68
N SER A 7 -9.20 -110.24 0.68
CA SER A 7 -9.69 -109.30 -0.34
C SER A 7 -10.58 -108.22 0.27
N GLN A 8 -11.39 -108.60 1.26
CA GLN A 8 -12.35 -107.71 1.89
C GLN A 8 -11.68 -106.76 2.89
N GLU A 9 -10.65 -107.22 3.61
CA GLU A 9 -9.80 -106.35 4.43
C GLU A 9 -9.03 -105.34 3.59
N ARG A 10 -8.44 -105.76 2.46
CA ARG A 10 -7.75 -104.84 1.54
C ARG A 10 -8.69 -103.76 1.01
N ALA A 11 -9.88 -104.13 0.55
CA ALA A 11 -10.88 -103.17 0.08
C ALA A 11 -11.31 -102.17 1.18
N ASN A 12 -11.46 -102.64 2.42
CA ASN A 12 -11.79 -101.76 3.56
C ASN A 12 -10.64 -100.80 3.90
N VAL A 13 -9.39 -101.27 3.90
CA VAL A 13 -8.22 -100.41 4.13
C VAL A 13 -8.10 -99.36 3.04
N GLU A 14 -8.26 -99.76 1.78
CA GLU A 14 -8.17 -98.87 0.62
C GLU A 14 -9.28 -97.80 0.64
N ALA A 15 -10.51 -98.19 0.98
CA ALA A 15 -11.63 -97.25 1.16
C ALA A 15 -11.37 -96.25 2.30
N ARG A 16 -10.80 -96.70 3.43
CA ARG A 16 -10.44 -95.81 4.55
C ARG A 16 -9.32 -94.85 4.19
N VAL A 17 -8.29 -95.31 3.49
CA VAL A 17 -7.19 -94.45 3.02
C VAL A 17 -7.71 -93.41 2.04
N GLN A 18 -8.56 -93.79 1.07
CA GLN A 18 -9.17 -92.82 0.16
C GLN A 18 -10.04 -91.79 0.89
N ALA A 19 -10.84 -92.22 1.88
CA ALA A 19 -11.65 -91.31 2.68
C ALA A 19 -10.79 -90.33 3.49
N GLU A 20 -9.68 -90.80 4.08
CA GLU A 20 -8.76 -89.92 4.83
C GLU A 20 -8.05 -88.93 3.89
N ILE A 21 -7.58 -89.38 2.73
CA ILE A 21 -6.95 -88.49 1.73
C ILE A 21 -7.94 -87.40 1.31
N GLN A 22 -9.18 -87.78 0.95
CA GLN A 22 -10.20 -86.80 0.57
C GLN A 22 -10.54 -85.82 1.69
N ALA A 23 -10.64 -86.30 2.94
CA ALA A 23 -10.90 -85.45 4.09
C ALA A 23 -9.74 -84.46 4.34
N ARG A 24 -8.49 -84.94 4.26
CA ARG A 24 -7.30 -84.08 4.39
C ARG A 24 -7.21 -83.04 3.29
N THR A 25 -7.41 -83.44 2.03
CA THR A 25 -7.36 -82.50 0.89
C THR A 25 -8.42 -81.41 1.04
N LYS A 26 -9.66 -81.76 1.40
CA LYS A 26 -10.72 -80.76 1.63
C LYS A 26 -10.39 -79.83 2.79
N ALA A 27 -9.88 -80.36 3.90
CA ALA A 27 -9.50 -79.55 5.05
C ALA A 27 -8.34 -78.60 4.71
N GLU A 28 -7.36 -79.05 3.92
CA GLU A 28 -6.23 -78.21 3.49
C GLU A 28 -6.68 -77.11 2.51
N GLU A 29 -7.55 -77.43 1.56
CA GLU A 29 -8.12 -76.45 0.64
C GLU A 29 -8.96 -75.38 1.36
N GLN A 30 -9.78 -75.81 2.34
CA GLN A 30 -10.54 -74.88 3.18
C GLN A 30 -9.61 -73.99 4.01
N ALA A 31 -8.60 -74.56 4.65
CA ALA A 31 -7.64 -73.80 5.45
C ALA A 31 -6.86 -72.77 4.61
N LYS A 32 -6.45 -73.15 3.38
CA LYS A 32 -5.80 -72.21 2.45
C LYS A 32 -6.75 -71.09 2.03
N THR A 33 -7.98 -71.42 1.69
CA THR A 33 -8.98 -70.42 1.28
C THR A 33 -9.27 -69.43 2.41
N GLU A 34 -9.49 -69.92 3.63
CA GLU A 34 -9.70 -69.05 4.79
C GLU A 34 -8.48 -68.18 5.10
N ALA A 35 -7.27 -68.73 4.99
CA ALA A 35 -6.04 -67.97 5.21
C ALA A 35 -5.89 -66.84 4.19
N ASP A 36 -6.13 -67.12 2.91
CA ASP A 36 -6.07 -66.12 1.84
C ASP A 36 -7.15 -65.03 2.00
N GLU A 37 -8.38 -65.42 2.36
CA GLU A 37 -9.46 -64.47 2.62
C GLU A 37 -9.14 -63.57 3.82
N ARG A 38 -8.63 -64.13 4.91
CA ARG A 38 -8.19 -63.34 6.08
C ARG A 38 -7.05 -62.40 5.73
N ALA A 39 -6.05 -62.86 5.00
CA ALA A 39 -4.92 -62.03 4.57
C ALA A 39 -5.41 -60.84 3.73
N ARG A 40 -6.32 -61.07 2.77
CA ARG A 40 -6.92 -60.01 1.95
C ARG A 40 -7.78 -59.04 2.77
N ALA A 41 -8.54 -59.55 3.73
CA ALA A 41 -9.37 -58.72 4.60
C ALA A 41 -8.50 -57.83 5.50
N GLU A 42 -7.42 -58.37 6.07
CA GLU A 42 -6.47 -57.60 6.87
C GLU A 42 -5.73 -56.54 6.06
N GLU A 43 -5.30 -56.87 4.84
CA GLU A 43 -4.64 -55.91 3.95
C GLU A 43 -5.58 -54.75 3.59
N LYS A 44 -6.83 -55.04 3.23
CA LYS A 44 -7.85 -54.01 2.98
C LYS A 44 -8.11 -53.16 4.20
N ALA A 45 -8.29 -53.77 5.38
CA ALA A 45 -8.52 -53.04 6.61
C ALA A 45 -7.35 -52.11 6.97
N LYS A 46 -6.10 -52.57 6.78
CA LYS A 46 -4.90 -51.74 6.97
C LYS A 46 -4.85 -50.59 5.97
N SER A 47 -5.11 -50.86 4.69
CA SER A 47 -5.14 -49.84 3.64
C SER A 47 -6.19 -48.76 3.92
N GLU A 48 -7.40 -49.16 4.28
CA GLU A 48 -8.49 -48.24 4.61
C GLU A 48 -8.19 -47.43 5.88
N ALA A 49 -7.61 -48.05 6.91
CA ALA A 49 -7.21 -47.36 8.13
C ALA A 49 -6.16 -46.28 7.85
N THR A 50 -5.14 -46.60 7.07
CA THR A 50 -4.11 -45.63 6.66
C THR A 50 -4.70 -44.50 5.82
N ALA A 51 -5.54 -44.82 4.82
CA ALA A 51 -6.17 -43.81 3.97
C ALA A 51 -7.07 -42.85 4.77
N ARG A 52 -7.83 -43.37 5.74
CA ARG A 52 -8.65 -42.55 6.64
C ARG A 52 -7.80 -41.66 7.52
N PHE A 53 -6.74 -42.20 8.12
CA PHE A 53 -5.82 -41.44 8.95
C PHE A 53 -5.15 -40.30 8.17
N GLU A 54 -4.66 -40.57 6.96
CA GLU A 54 -4.07 -39.55 6.10
C GLU A 54 -5.08 -38.47 5.70
N ALA A 55 -6.31 -38.87 5.34
CA ALA A 55 -7.38 -37.94 4.99
C ALA A 55 -7.75 -37.04 6.18
N GLU A 56 -7.84 -37.59 7.40
CA GLU A 56 -8.14 -36.85 8.62
C GLU A 56 -7.02 -35.85 8.94
N GLN A 57 -5.76 -36.28 8.87
CA GLN A 57 -4.60 -35.42 9.08
C GLN A 57 -4.54 -34.26 8.08
N GLN A 58 -4.81 -34.54 6.79
CA GLN A 58 -4.87 -33.51 5.76
C GLN A 58 -6.03 -32.53 6.00
N ALA A 59 -7.21 -33.03 6.35
CA ALA A 59 -8.37 -32.20 6.65
C ALA A 59 -8.11 -31.28 7.85
N GLN A 60 -7.51 -31.81 8.91
CA GLN A 60 -7.15 -31.04 10.10
C GLN A 60 -6.09 -29.97 9.79
N ALA A 61 -5.05 -30.33 9.02
CA ALA A 61 -4.02 -29.39 8.61
C ALA A 61 -4.60 -28.25 7.74
N GLN A 62 -5.47 -28.58 6.78
CA GLN A 62 -6.15 -27.57 5.96
C GLN A 62 -7.08 -26.68 6.79
N ALA A 63 -7.85 -27.25 7.71
CA ALA A 63 -8.74 -26.49 8.59
C ALA A 63 -7.95 -25.49 9.45
N LYS A 64 -6.84 -25.93 10.04
CA LYS A 64 -5.95 -25.07 10.82
C LYS A 64 -5.33 -23.96 9.96
N ALA A 65 -4.80 -24.30 8.79
CA ALA A 65 -4.22 -23.31 7.88
C ALA A 65 -5.25 -22.25 7.44
N ARG A 66 -6.49 -22.66 7.14
CA ARG A 66 -7.59 -21.74 6.80
C ARG A 66 -7.95 -20.84 7.97
N ALA A 67 -8.06 -21.38 9.18
CA ALA A 67 -8.35 -20.61 10.38
C ALA A 67 -7.27 -19.56 10.67
N GLU A 68 -5.99 -19.94 10.57
CA GLU A 68 -4.87 -19.02 10.75
C GLU A 68 -4.84 -17.94 9.67
N ALA A 69 -5.08 -18.29 8.40
CA ALA A 69 -5.16 -17.32 7.32
C ALA A 69 -6.30 -16.30 7.54
N GLN A 70 -7.48 -16.78 7.92
CA GLN A 70 -8.63 -15.93 8.22
C GLN A 70 -8.33 -14.98 9.39
N ALA A 71 -7.74 -15.49 10.48
CA ALA A 71 -7.38 -14.67 11.63
C ALA A 71 -6.37 -13.57 11.27
N ARG A 72 -5.39 -13.88 10.41
CA ARG A 72 -4.42 -12.88 9.90
C ARG A 72 -5.10 -11.81 9.06
N LEU A 73 -6.01 -12.20 8.17
CA LEU A 73 -6.77 -11.25 7.34
C LEU A 73 -7.61 -10.30 8.20
N THR A 74 -8.38 -10.84 9.14
CA THR A 74 -9.20 -10.02 10.04
C THR A 74 -8.36 -9.06 10.89
N ARG A 75 -7.18 -9.50 11.36
CA ARG A 75 -6.26 -8.61 12.08
C ARG A 75 -5.72 -7.49 11.18
N ALA A 76 -5.31 -7.81 9.95
CA ALA A 76 -4.82 -6.83 9.00
C ALA A 76 -5.90 -5.82 8.60
N GLU A 77 -7.14 -6.28 8.42
CA GLU A 77 -8.30 -5.41 8.15
C GLU A 77 -8.55 -4.44 9.32
N ALA A 78 -8.52 -4.94 10.56
CA ALA A 78 -8.68 -4.09 11.74
C ALA A 78 -7.57 -3.02 11.84
N GLU A 79 -6.32 -3.41 11.62
CA GLU A 79 -5.18 -2.49 11.60
C GLU A 79 -5.31 -1.43 10.50
N ASN A 80 -5.74 -1.83 9.30
CA ASN A 80 -6.00 -0.90 8.20
C ASN A 80 -7.10 0.11 8.53
N VAL A 81 -8.17 -0.33 9.21
CA VAL A 81 -9.24 0.56 9.67
C VAL A 81 -8.71 1.59 10.67
N GLU A 82 -7.87 1.16 11.62
CA GLU A 82 -7.25 2.05 12.61
C GLU A 82 -6.31 3.08 11.95
N ILE A 83 -5.43 2.62 11.05
CA ILE A 83 -4.53 3.49 10.30
C ILE A 83 -5.32 4.52 9.49
N ALA A 84 -6.38 4.08 8.80
CA ALA A 84 -7.22 4.97 8.01
C ALA A 84 -7.98 5.98 8.89
N ALA A 85 -8.43 5.58 10.08
CA ALA A 85 -9.06 6.49 11.04
C ALA A 85 -8.07 7.55 11.54
N ARG A 86 -6.85 7.13 11.89
CA ARG A 86 -5.77 8.03 12.33
C ARG A 86 -5.41 9.04 11.24
N LEU A 87 -5.21 8.59 10.01
CA LEU A 87 -4.87 9.47 8.88
C LEU A 87 -5.97 10.51 8.60
N ARG A 88 -7.25 10.11 8.72
CA ARG A 88 -8.38 11.04 8.60
C ARG A 88 -8.39 12.07 9.74
N ALA A 89 -8.13 11.65 10.98
CA ALA A 89 -8.07 12.57 12.11
C ALA A 89 -6.92 13.58 11.97
N GLU A 90 -5.72 13.10 11.59
CA GLU A 90 -4.54 13.94 11.39
C GLU A 90 -4.74 14.94 10.24
N SER A 91 -5.31 14.50 9.12
CA SER A 91 -5.60 15.40 7.99
C SER A 91 -6.68 16.44 8.34
N ALA A 92 -7.74 16.06 9.04
CA ALA A 92 -8.77 17.00 9.50
C ALA A 92 -8.19 18.05 10.48
N ALA A 93 -7.33 17.62 11.41
CA ALA A 93 -6.66 18.52 12.34
C ALA A 93 -5.75 19.51 11.59
N ARG A 94 -4.99 19.02 10.61
CA ARG A 94 -4.10 19.86 9.79
C ARG A 94 -4.88 20.91 9.00
N LEU A 95 -5.94 20.52 8.29
CA LEU A 95 -6.79 21.45 7.54
C LEU A 95 -7.40 22.52 8.45
N THR A 96 -7.84 22.11 9.65
CA THR A 96 -8.38 23.05 10.64
C THR A 96 -7.32 24.03 11.13
N ALA A 97 -6.10 23.56 11.40
CA ALA A 97 -4.98 24.41 11.81
C ALA A 97 -4.57 25.40 10.70
N GLU A 98 -4.48 24.93 9.45
CA GLU A 98 -4.17 25.77 8.29
C GLU A 98 -5.23 26.85 8.08
N GLN A 99 -6.53 26.51 8.16
CA GLN A 99 -7.61 27.49 8.07
C GLN A 99 -7.55 28.54 9.17
N LYS A 100 -7.24 28.14 10.41
CA LYS A 100 -7.06 29.07 11.53
C LYS A 100 -5.88 30.00 11.27
N ALA A 101 -4.73 29.46 10.87
CA ALA A 101 -3.54 30.23 10.54
C ALA A 101 -3.81 31.27 9.44
N ILE A 102 -4.55 30.89 8.39
CA ILE A 102 -4.93 31.81 7.31
C ILE A 102 -5.84 32.93 7.84
N LYS A 103 -6.85 32.60 8.65
CA LYS A 103 -7.75 33.60 9.25
C LYS A 103 -7.00 34.57 10.16
N GLU A 104 -6.10 34.06 10.97
CA GLU A 104 -5.26 34.88 11.85
C GLU A 104 -4.30 35.77 11.06
N ALA A 105 -3.66 35.24 10.01
CA ALA A 105 -2.80 36.02 9.13
C ALA A 105 -3.57 37.15 8.44
N HIS A 106 -4.78 36.87 7.94
CA HIS A 106 -5.66 37.88 7.35
C HIS A 106 -6.07 38.95 8.38
N ALA A 107 -6.44 38.54 9.60
CA ALA A 107 -6.77 39.47 10.67
C ALA A 107 -5.59 40.38 11.03
N ARG A 108 -4.37 39.82 11.12
CA ARG A 108 -3.14 40.59 11.36
C ARG A 108 -2.86 41.59 10.24
N PHE A 109 -2.99 41.16 8.99
CA PHE A 109 -2.80 42.03 7.83
C PHE A 109 -3.77 43.22 7.85
N GLU A 110 -5.05 42.99 8.16
CA GLU A 110 -6.04 44.06 8.26
C GLU A 110 -5.74 45.04 9.41
N VAL A 111 -5.30 44.54 10.57
CA VAL A 111 -4.88 45.40 11.69
C VAL A 111 -3.66 46.25 11.30
N GLU A 112 -2.65 45.64 10.67
CA GLU A 112 -1.45 46.34 10.20
C GLU A 112 -1.79 47.42 9.16
N ARG A 113 -2.68 47.11 8.22
CA ARG A 113 -3.16 48.06 7.21
C ARG A 113 -3.86 49.26 7.84
N LYS A 114 -4.73 49.03 8.83
CA LYS A 114 -5.41 50.10 9.57
C LYS A 114 -4.42 50.95 10.37
N LEU A 115 -3.47 50.32 11.05
CA LEU A 115 -2.44 51.01 11.82
C LEU A 115 -1.58 51.90 10.92
N LYS A 116 -1.11 51.39 9.77
CA LYS A 116 -0.37 52.17 8.77
C LYS A 116 -1.19 53.37 8.27
N SER A 117 -2.47 53.18 7.96
CA SER A 117 -3.35 54.28 7.55
C SER A 117 -3.48 55.34 8.65
N GLU A 118 -3.62 54.96 9.91
CA GLU A 118 -3.78 55.90 11.01
C GLU A 118 -2.48 56.65 11.31
N ILE A 119 -1.33 55.97 11.26
CA ILE A 119 0.00 56.60 11.36
C ILE A 119 0.18 57.65 10.26
N LEU A 120 -0.22 57.34 9.01
CA LEU A 120 -0.15 58.29 7.89
C LEU A 120 -1.09 59.50 8.08
N LYS A 121 -2.29 59.30 8.62
CA LYS A 121 -3.19 60.43 8.95
C LYS A 121 -2.62 61.29 10.07
N GLN A 122 -2.04 60.67 11.10
CA GLN A 122 -1.45 61.38 12.23
C GLN A 122 -0.22 62.18 11.80
N SER A 123 0.66 61.60 10.99
CA SER A 123 1.81 62.32 10.44
C SER A 123 1.38 63.49 9.56
N LYS A 124 0.35 63.32 8.72
CA LYS A 124 -0.20 64.42 7.91
C LYS A 124 -0.80 65.56 8.75
N ARG A 125 -1.41 65.26 9.89
CA ARG A 125 -1.90 66.29 10.84
C ARG A 125 -0.77 67.03 11.56
N GLN A 126 0.35 66.34 11.83
CA GLN A 126 1.54 66.95 12.46
C GLN A 126 2.37 67.80 11.47
N ILE A 127 2.17 67.64 10.15
CA ILE A 127 2.80 68.45 9.09
C ILE A 127 1.89 69.63 8.65
N LEU A 128 1.04 70.16 9.54
CA LEU A 128 0.51 71.52 9.40
C LEU A 128 1.16 72.44 10.46
N PRO A 129 2.34 73.02 10.18
CA PRO A 129 2.64 74.36 10.64
C PRO A 129 2.09 75.38 9.64
N ASP A 130 1.59 76.50 10.16
CA ASP A 130 1.26 77.70 9.40
C ASP A 130 2.35 78.03 8.37
N THR A 131 2.02 77.95 7.09
CA THR A 131 2.85 78.53 6.03
C THR A 131 2.51 80.02 5.92
N PRO A 132 3.45 80.95 6.12
CA PRO A 132 3.30 82.30 5.59
C PRO A 132 3.30 82.25 4.05
N ARG A 133 2.54 83.17 3.44
CA ARG A 133 2.54 83.45 1.99
C ARG A 133 3.95 83.36 1.37
N PRO A 134 4.13 82.64 0.26
CA PRO A 134 5.35 82.77 -0.53
C PRO A 134 5.23 84.01 -1.43
N SER A 135 5.97 85.07 -1.06
CA SER A 135 6.40 86.10 -2.00
C SER A 135 7.53 85.54 -2.87
N ASP A 136 7.35 85.67 -4.17
CA ASP A 136 8.35 85.82 -5.22
C ASP A 136 9.69 85.10 -5.03
N THR A 137 9.86 84.00 -5.75
CA THR A 137 11.07 83.80 -6.56
C THR A 137 10.78 82.75 -7.64
N LYS A 138 10.71 83.24 -8.88
CA LYS A 138 10.91 82.43 -10.09
C LYS A 138 12.29 81.79 -10.00
N SER A 139 12.41 80.47 -10.06
CA SER A 139 13.34 79.80 -10.98
C SER A 139 13.28 78.28 -10.87
N SER A 140 13.33 77.65 -12.05
CA SER A 140 13.67 76.24 -12.29
C SER A 140 12.63 75.18 -11.92
N VAL A 141 11.65 75.05 -12.82
CA VAL A 141 10.92 73.80 -13.04
C VAL A 141 11.83 72.90 -13.89
N ILE A 142 11.82 71.59 -13.59
CA ILE A 142 12.38 70.47 -14.35
C ILE A 142 13.89 70.18 -14.17
N GLU A 143 14.25 69.56 -13.05
CA GLU A 143 15.20 68.43 -13.07
C GLU A 143 15.15 67.77 -11.70
N MET A 144 14.43 66.65 -11.53
CA MET A 144 14.67 65.59 -10.52
C MET A 144 13.65 64.46 -10.74
N ALA A 145 13.67 63.90 -11.96
CA ALA A 145 13.17 62.54 -12.21
C ALA A 145 14.37 61.63 -12.51
N LYS A 146 15.44 61.72 -11.70
CA LYS A 146 16.43 60.64 -11.60
C LYS A 146 15.94 59.67 -10.53
N LEU A 147 14.88 58.93 -10.86
CA LEU A 147 14.63 57.66 -10.21
C LEU A 147 15.89 56.83 -10.45
N SER A 148 16.70 56.68 -9.41
CA SER A 148 17.79 55.71 -9.37
C SER A 148 17.16 54.31 -9.42
N ARG A 149 16.75 53.88 -10.62
CA ARG A 149 16.40 52.50 -10.89
C ARG A 149 17.72 51.74 -10.85
N LYS A 150 17.89 50.89 -9.84
CA LYS A 150 19.07 50.03 -9.75
C LYS A 150 19.11 49.17 -11.01
N PRO A 151 20.28 49.01 -11.66
CA PRO A 151 20.41 48.12 -12.79
C PRO A 151 20.04 46.69 -12.35
N VAL A 152 19.25 46.01 -13.16
CA VAL A 152 18.81 44.63 -12.92
C VAL A 152 19.38 43.76 -14.03
N LYS A 153 19.92 42.60 -13.67
CA LYS A 153 20.57 41.69 -14.61
C LYS A 153 19.63 40.59 -15.06
N CYS A 154 19.77 40.19 -16.32
CA CYS A 154 19.17 38.97 -16.83
C CYS A 154 19.89 37.75 -16.22
N GLU A 155 19.16 36.79 -15.68
CA GLU A 155 19.76 35.59 -15.07
C GLU A 155 20.31 34.59 -16.10
N CYS A 156 19.99 34.75 -17.39
CA CYS A 156 20.48 33.86 -18.43
C CYS A 156 21.74 34.37 -19.15
N CYS A 157 21.84 35.68 -19.41
CA CYS A 157 22.98 36.26 -20.15
C CYS A 157 23.80 37.27 -19.34
N GLU A 158 23.42 37.53 -18.09
CA GLU A 158 24.09 38.44 -17.15
C GLU A 158 24.22 39.90 -17.61
N ILE A 159 23.60 40.27 -18.73
CA ILE A 159 23.55 41.66 -19.21
C ILE A 159 22.72 42.50 -18.23
N GLU A 160 23.25 43.66 -17.84
CA GLU A 160 22.57 44.64 -17.00
C GLU A 160 21.63 45.52 -17.82
N TYR A 161 20.42 45.73 -17.29
CA TYR A 161 19.39 46.58 -17.89
C TYR A 161 19.05 47.74 -16.93
N PRO A 162 18.77 48.94 -17.45
CA PRO A 162 18.54 50.14 -16.63
C PRO A 162 17.19 50.15 -15.88
N GLY A 163 16.45 49.03 -15.88
CA GLY A 163 15.19 48.88 -15.15
C GLY A 163 14.57 47.49 -15.30
N GLU A 164 13.67 47.15 -14.37
CA GLU A 164 12.92 45.88 -14.37
C GLU A 164 11.94 45.75 -15.54
N ASP A 165 11.54 46.87 -16.15
CA ASP A 165 10.61 46.95 -17.27
C ASP A 165 11.13 46.30 -18.57
N GLN A 166 12.44 46.01 -18.64
CA GLN A 166 13.08 45.36 -19.79
C GLN A 166 13.30 43.84 -19.59
N LEU A 167 12.91 43.32 -18.42
CA LEU A 167 13.04 41.91 -18.05
C LEU A 167 11.67 41.33 -17.74
N VAL A 168 11.47 40.06 -18.11
CA VAL A 168 10.25 39.31 -17.82
C VAL A 168 10.50 38.46 -16.58
N ARG A 169 9.65 38.61 -15.56
CA ARG A 169 9.63 37.75 -14.38
C ARG A 169 8.81 36.50 -14.67
N ILE A 170 9.38 35.32 -14.42
CA ILE A 170 8.66 34.05 -14.48
C ILE A 170 8.17 33.61 -13.08
N ASP A 171 7.34 32.58 -12.99
CA ASP A 171 6.69 32.14 -11.73
C ASP A 171 7.69 31.72 -10.64
N SER A 172 8.92 31.35 -11.00
CA SER A 172 10.01 31.08 -10.05
C SER A 172 10.63 32.34 -9.43
N GLY A 173 10.18 33.53 -9.83
CA GLY A 173 10.70 34.83 -9.38
C GLY A 173 11.96 35.31 -10.13
N GLN A 174 12.47 34.51 -11.07
CA GLN A 174 13.66 34.80 -11.86
C GLN A 174 13.38 35.79 -13.00
N MET A 175 14.38 36.61 -13.34
CA MET A 175 14.27 37.70 -14.33
C MET A 175 15.05 37.39 -15.63
N PHE A 176 14.37 37.37 -16.78
CA PHE A 176 14.97 37.06 -18.09
C PHE A 176 14.73 38.16 -19.13
N CYS A 177 15.71 38.42 -20.00
CA CYS A 177 15.47 39.29 -21.16
C CYS A 177 14.61 38.57 -22.20
N GLN A 178 13.89 39.33 -23.03
CA GLN A 178 12.97 38.77 -24.04
C GLN A 178 13.64 37.78 -24.98
N ASN A 179 14.90 38.03 -25.37
CA ASN A 179 15.66 37.15 -26.25
C ASN A 179 16.01 35.80 -25.59
N CYS A 180 16.43 35.81 -24.32
CA CYS A 180 16.73 34.58 -23.58
C CYS A 180 15.45 33.77 -23.32
N LEU A 181 14.34 34.44 -23.01
CA LEU A 181 13.05 33.79 -22.81
C LEU A 181 12.52 33.16 -24.11
N ALA A 182 12.69 33.84 -25.26
CA ALA A 182 12.32 33.30 -26.56
C ALA A 182 13.11 32.03 -26.90
N LYS A 183 14.43 32.03 -26.64
CA LYS A 183 15.30 30.85 -26.83
C LYS A 183 14.89 29.67 -25.94
N LEU A 184 14.59 29.94 -24.67
CA LEU A 184 14.10 28.91 -23.75
C LEU A 184 12.79 28.28 -24.23
N LYS A 185 11.82 29.11 -24.65
CA LYS A 185 10.53 28.63 -25.18
C LYS A 185 10.70 27.82 -26.46
N SER A 186 11.61 28.21 -27.37
CA SER A 186 11.90 27.42 -28.57
C SER A 186 12.59 26.08 -28.27
N ALA A 187 13.43 26.03 -27.23
CA ALA A 187 14.12 24.81 -26.82
C ALA A 187 13.22 23.80 -26.09
N THR A 188 12.06 24.23 -25.56
CA THR A 188 11.07 23.32 -24.93
C THR A 188 10.07 22.73 -25.92
N LEU A 189 10.04 23.24 -27.15
CA LEU A 189 9.10 22.86 -28.22
C LEU A 189 9.76 22.04 -29.34
N SER A 190 11.04 21.66 -29.18
CA SER A 190 11.76 20.69 -30.01
C SER A 190 11.96 19.39 -29.25
#